data_AF-A0A933JX85-F1
#
_entry.id   AF-A0A933JX85-F1
#
_cell.length_a   1.000
_cell.length_b   1.000
_cell.length_c   1.000
_cell.angle_alpha   90.00
_cell.angle_beta   90.00
_cell.angle_gamma   90.00
#
_symmetry.space_group_name_H-M   'P 1'
#
loop_
_entity.id
_entity.type
_entity.pdbx_description
1 polymer ?
#
loop_
_entity_poly.entity_id
_entity_poly.type
_entity_poly.pdbx_seq_one_letter_code
_entity_poly.pdbx_strand_id
1 'polypeptide(L)'
;MNMEGRNHGSRDRIPGVFFRAMAGLYLESRPDVPREAVVKRLTSRLMERGIEYHVRTVRRQLLGVVESVPPEVEDELRQMIRDDLGLTDDDIESRIAAKGVHVPDELRRSMYVPIERAERLTKLWLHLNPGKSKRSLAQHLSADLAGRGVVLSTDSLQSQLAGKGYLVRRELLEMLAAYLAPMGVSSVEDAEVRASALDESIDASIEGRSLVESERFQQLCRIWQLSHREASSRRLAQLLRDKLGERGLDVGIHHLQRSIAGKTPRVRADLLQAMEELMAESTKGVEVETTTMAEPVRSVDLAWVRCQPISELAESWLTSNPGASMRQLALRVAQTIRKMGYASSHNTIQPILGGWKKKTRGYVYRAVLRQFPGRENEEIPPDHVVGPVSGAEFEEPASARSVSSLDAFILDAQRRLPFAKSPHFVKLSASRAEKLYGIPAREAERLIRGESAKAEDVDHTAGWTAPPRVGVFSEVFENSRR
;
A
#
# COMPACT_ATOMS: atom_id res chain seq x y z
N MET A 1 -12.04 17.38 27.84
CA MET A 1 -11.99 16.47 28.99
C MET A 1 -11.24 15.22 28.54
N ASN A 2 -9.94 15.15 28.85
CA ASN A 2 -9.16 13.93 28.64
C ASN A 2 -9.72 12.89 29.60
N MET A 3 -10.28 11.79 29.06
CA MET A 3 -10.45 10.58 29.83
C MET A 3 -9.03 10.05 30.12
N GLU A 4 -8.40 10.56 31.17
CA GLU A 4 -7.31 9.83 31.81
C GLU A 4 -7.87 8.44 32.12
N GLY A 5 -7.39 7.47 31.36
CA GLY A 5 -8.01 6.17 31.21
C GLY A 5 -8.07 5.48 32.56
N ARG A 6 -9.29 5.07 32.96
CA ARG A 6 -9.46 4.13 34.07
C ARG A 6 -8.53 2.94 33.82
N ASN A 7 -7.59 2.73 34.73
CA ASN A 7 -6.60 1.68 34.60
C ASN A 7 -7.28 0.33 34.85
N HIS A 8 -7.84 -0.27 33.80
CA HIS A 8 -8.57 -1.54 33.85
C HIS A 8 -7.62 -2.78 33.88
N GLY A 9 -6.34 -2.58 34.24
CA GLY A 9 -5.28 -3.60 34.15
C GLY A 9 -4.75 -3.73 32.72
N SER A 10 -3.91 -4.75 32.48
CA SER A 10 -3.44 -5.10 31.15
C SER A 10 -4.62 -5.32 30.20
N ARG A 11 -4.40 -5.02 28.92
CA ARG A 11 -5.34 -5.35 27.84
C ARG A 11 -5.29 -6.84 27.46
N ASP A 12 -4.30 -7.59 27.93
CA ASP A 12 -4.22 -9.04 27.74
C ASP A 12 -5.43 -9.77 28.32
N ARG A 13 -5.85 -10.85 27.66
CA ARG A 13 -7.01 -11.68 28.01
C ARG A 13 -6.65 -13.16 27.93
N ILE A 14 -6.54 -13.80 29.09
CA ILE A 14 -6.35 -15.24 29.23
C ILE A 14 -7.70 -15.97 29.33
N PRO A 15 -7.79 -17.25 28.91
CA PRO A 15 -9.00 -18.04 29.10
C PRO A 15 -9.38 -18.18 30.58
N GLY A 16 -10.61 -17.80 30.94
CA GLY A 16 -11.08 -17.76 32.32
C GLY A 16 -11.42 -19.13 32.93
N VAL A 17 -11.07 -20.23 32.27
CA VAL A 17 -11.36 -21.59 32.76
C VAL A 17 -10.61 -21.85 34.07
N PHE A 18 -9.31 -21.51 34.11
CA PHE A 18 -8.49 -21.70 35.29
C PHE A 18 -8.91 -20.76 36.44
N PHE A 19 -9.10 -19.47 36.14
CA PHE A 19 -9.72 -18.51 37.06
C PHE A 19 -11.01 -19.01 37.72
N ARG A 20 -11.94 -19.59 36.95
CA ARG A 20 -13.19 -20.14 37.52
C ARG A 20 -12.95 -21.37 38.40
N ALA A 21 -12.02 -22.23 38.01
CA ALA A 21 -11.65 -23.40 38.82
C ALA A 21 -11.02 -22.98 40.16
N MET A 22 -10.14 -21.98 40.16
CA MET A 22 -9.59 -21.36 41.37
C MET A 22 -10.67 -20.77 42.26
N ALA A 23 -11.64 -20.06 41.68
CA ALA A 23 -12.74 -19.50 42.46
C ALA A 23 -13.64 -20.59 43.07
N GLY A 24 -13.87 -21.69 42.35
CA GLY A 24 -14.57 -22.87 42.87
C GLY A 24 -13.82 -23.50 44.04
N LEU A 25 -12.50 -23.70 43.89
CA LEU A 25 -11.63 -24.18 44.97
C LEU A 25 -11.71 -23.31 46.22
N TYR A 26 -11.67 -21.98 46.05
CA TYR A 26 -11.75 -21.03 47.16
C TYR A 26 -13.11 -21.12 47.89
N LEU A 27 -14.22 -21.12 47.15
CA LEU A 27 -15.57 -21.18 47.71
C LEU A 27 -15.87 -22.50 48.43
N GLU A 28 -15.36 -23.62 47.90
CA GLU A 28 -15.51 -24.92 48.56
C GLU A 28 -14.69 -25.00 49.87
N SER A 29 -13.53 -24.34 49.91
CA SER A 29 -12.68 -24.31 51.10
C SER A 29 -13.20 -23.33 52.17
N ARG A 30 -14.14 -22.45 51.82
CA ARG A 30 -14.75 -21.40 52.65
C ARG A 30 -16.27 -21.36 52.47
N PRO A 31 -17.02 -22.37 52.93
CA PRO A 31 -18.47 -22.46 52.72
C PRO A 31 -19.26 -21.35 53.42
N ASP A 32 -18.66 -20.69 54.41
CA ASP A 32 -19.18 -19.53 55.13
C ASP A 32 -19.13 -18.23 54.31
N VAL A 33 -18.32 -18.18 53.24
CA VAL A 33 -18.12 -16.98 52.44
C VAL A 33 -19.01 -17.01 51.20
N PRO A 34 -19.99 -16.08 51.05
CA PRO A 34 -20.80 -16.02 49.85
C PRO A 34 -19.97 -15.55 48.65
N ARG A 35 -20.29 -16.04 47.44
CA ARG A 35 -19.63 -15.63 46.18
C ARG A 35 -19.57 -14.12 46.00
N GLU A 36 -20.59 -13.40 46.44
CA GLU A 36 -20.66 -11.94 46.33
C GLU A 36 -19.60 -11.24 47.21
N ALA A 37 -19.23 -11.83 48.35
CA ALA A 37 -18.13 -11.34 49.17
C ALA A 37 -16.78 -11.54 48.47
N VAL A 38 -16.59 -12.67 47.78
CA VAL A 38 -15.40 -12.92 46.96
C VAL A 38 -15.27 -11.88 45.84
N VAL A 39 -16.35 -11.59 45.11
CA VAL A 39 -16.38 -10.55 44.07
C VAL A 39 -15.94 -9.20 44.62
N LYS A 40 -16.55 -8.76 45.73
CA LYS A 40 -16.25 -7.46 46.35
C LYS A 40 -14.80 -7.41 46.81
N ARG A 41 -14.32 -8.45 47.49
CA ARG A 41 -12.96 -8.52 48.01
C ARG A 41 -11.92 -8.52 46.88
N LEU A 42 -12.11 -9.32 45.84
CA LEU A 42 -11.24 -9.32 44.67
C LEU A 42 -11.21 -7.95 43.98
N THR A 43 -12.37 -7.29 43.86
CA THR A 43 -12.46 -5.94 43.29
C THR A 43 -11.72 -4.91 44.16
N SER A 44 -11.87 -4.97 45.49
CA SER A 44 -11.16 -4.10 46.42
C SER A 44 -9.65 -4.26 46.32
N ARG A 45 -9.14 -5.50 46.29
CA ARG A 45 -7.71 -5.78 46.13
C ARG A 45 -7.15 -5.29 44.80
N LEU A 46 -7.90 -5.44 43.70
CA LEU A 46 -7.52 -4.86 42.41
C LEU A 46 -7.45 -3.33 42.48
N MET A 47 -8.42 -2.69 43.13
CA MET A 47 -8.44 -1.24 43.31
C MET A 47 -7.26 -0.73 44.16
N GLU A 48 -6.87 -1.47 45.20
CA GLU A 48 -5.67 -1.18 46.02
C GLU A 48 -4.38 -1.22 45.18
N ARG A 49 -4.34 -2.03 44.13
CA ARG A 49 -3.23 -2.07 43.14
C ARG A 49 -3.38 -1.03 42.03
N GLY A 50 -4.33 -0.10 42.14
CA GLY A 50 -4.60 0.91 41.13
C GLY A 50 -5.29 0.37 39.88
N ILE A 51 -5.90 -0.83 39.95
CA ILE A 51 -6.64 -1.45 38.87
C ILE A 51 -8.14 -1.26 39.11
N GLU A 52 -8.74 -0.32 38.41
CA GLU A 52 -10.18 -0.09 38.45
C GLU A 52 -10.89 -1.20 37.66
N TYR A 53 -11.40 -2.22 38.34
CA TYR A 53 -12.12 -3.31 37.68
C TYR A 53 -13.57 -3.37 38.15
N HIS A 54 -14.53 -3.34 37.22
CA HIS A 54 -15.93 -3.20 37.60
C HIS A 54 -16.47 -4.50 38.24
N VAL A 55 -17.11 -4.40 39.42
CA VAL A 55 -17.72 -5.50 40.19
C VAL A 55 -18.58 -6.43 39.32
N ARG A 56 -19.43 -5.85 38.45
CA ARG A 56 -20.26 -6.60 37.50
C ARG A 56 -19.43 -7.49 36.55
N THR A 57 -18.25 -7.04 36.13
CA THR A 57 -17.38 -7.79 35.21
C THR A 57 -16.77 -9.00 35.91
N VAL A 58 -16.22 -8.81 37.12
CA VAL A 58 -15.73 -9.93 37.97
C VAL A 58 -16.83 -10.95 38.19
N ARG A 59 -18.04 -10.50 38.58
CA ARG A 59 -19.19 -11.38 38.79
C ARG A 59 -19.50 -12.21 37.53
N ARG A 60 -19.54 -11.57 36.35
CA ARG A 60 -19.79 -12.26 35.08
C ARG A 60 -18.69 -13.27 34.73
N GLN A 61 -17.43 -12.97 35.01
CA GLN A 61 -16.30 -13.88 34.78
C GLN A 61 -16.34 -15.10 35.70
N LEU A 62 -16.63 -14.90 36.99
CA LEU A 62 -16.81 -16.00 37.94
C LEU A 62 -17.97 -16.92 37.56
N LEU A 63 -19.04 -16.35 37.01
CA LEU A 63 -20.19 -17.11 36.51
C LEU A 63 -19.94 -17.76 35.14
N GLY A 64 -18.81 -17.50 34.48
CA GLY A 64 -18.53 -18.02 33.14
C GLY A 64 -19.28 -17.33 32.00
N VAL A 65 -19.97 -16.22 32.28
CA VAL A 65 -20.66 -15.40 31.26
C VAL A 65 -19.66 -14.65 30.37
N VAL A 66 -18.43 -14.46 30.84
CA VAL A 66 -17.31 -13.93 30.06
C VAL A 66 -16.22 -14.99 30.02
N GLU A 67 -15.83 -15.37 28.80
CA GLU A 67 -14.92 -16.49 28.57
C GLU A 67 -13.49 -16.20 29.02
N SER A 68 -13.07 -14.93 29.03
CA SER A 68 -11.69 -14.51 29.32
C SER A 68 -11.56 -13.54 30.51
N VAL A 69 -10.40 -13.53 31.15
CA VAL A 69 -10.04 -12.62 32.24
C VAL A 69 -8.71 -11.92 31.96
N PRO A 70 -8.47 -10.70 32.47
CA PRO A 70 -7.12 -10.13 32.51
C PRO A 70 -6.22 -10.97 33.42
N PRO A 71 -4.92 -11.09 33.11
CA PRO A 71 -3.98 -11.87 33.93
C PRO A 71 -3.91 -11.34 35.37
N GLU A 72 -3.98 -10.03 35.59
CA GLU A 72 -3.92 -9.44 36.94
C GLU A 72 -5.12 -9.83 37.81
N VAL A 73 -6.29 -10.04 37.21
CA VAL A 73 -7.50 -10.49 37.93
C VAL A 73 -7.33 -11.94 38.38
N GLU A 74 -6.68 -12.77 37.55
CA GLU A 74 -6.36 -14.14 37.91
C GLU A 74 -5.26 -14.21 38.97
N ASP A 75 -4.20 -13.42 38.83
CA ASP A 75 -3.09 -13.33 39.78
C ASP A 75 -3.57 -12.85 41.15
N GLU A 76 -4.49 -11.89 41.21
CA GLU A 76 -5.04 -11.41 42.47
C GLU A 76 -5.93 -12.45 43.17
N LEU A 77 -6.70 -13.23 42.40
CA LEU A 77 -7.43 -14.36 42.96
C LEU A 77 -6.46 -15.44 43.47
N ARG A 78 -5.39 -15.71 42.73
CA ARG A 78 -4.32 -16.63 43.14
C ARG A 78 -3.70 -16.17 44.46
N GLN A 79 -3.34 -14.89 44.57
CA GLN A 79 -2.79 -14.32 45.80
C GLN A 79 -3.77 -14.40 46.97
N MET A 80 -5.06 -14.13 46.74
CA MET A 80 -6.09 -14.27 47.77
C MET A 80 -6.19 -15.72 48.29
N ILE A 81 -6.09 -16.72 47.41
CA ILE A 81 -6.05 -18.13 47.80
C ILE A 81 -4.81 -18.45 48.65
N ARG A 82 -3.63 -17.95 48.27
CA ARG A 82 -2.40 -18.13 49.05
C ARG A 82 -2.54 -17.53 50.45
N ASP A 83 -3.03 -16.29 50.53
CA ASP A 83 -3.16 -15.56 51.80
C ASP A 83 -4.16 -16.23 52.76
N ASP A 84 -5.29 -16.71 52.24
CA ASP A 84 -6.40 -17.19 53.09
C ASP A 84 -6.35 -18.68 53.38
N LEU A 85 -5.76 -19.48 52.48
CA LEU A 85 -5.73 -20.94 52.57
C LEU A 85 -4.32 -21.50 52.79
N GLY A 86 -3.27 -20.66 52.70
CA GLY A 86 -1.88 -21.09 52.87
C GLY A 86 -1.39 -22.05 51.78
N LEU A 87 -2.03 -22.06 50.61
CA LEU A 87 -1.70 -22.97 49.51
C LEU A 87 -0.59 -22.38 48.65
N THR A 88 0.33 -23.23 48.19
CA THR A 88 1.29 -22.88 47.15
C THR A 88 0.66 -22.96 45.76
N ASP A 89 1.34 -22.46 44.72
CA ASP A 89 0.84 -22.56 43.34
C ASP A 89 0.71 -24.01 42.89
N ASP A 90 1.68 -24.86 43.24
CA ASP A 90 1.66 -26.29 42.95
C ASP A 90 0.48 -26.98 43.65
N ASP A 91 0.13 -26.56 44.87
CA ASP A 91 -1.06 -27.06 45.58
C ASP A 91 -2.36 -26.66 44.87
N ILE A 92 -2.46 -25.41 44.43
CA ILE A 92 -3.63 -24.89 43.71
C ILE A 92 -3.82 -25.69 42.41
N GLU A 93 -2.76 -25.83 41.63
CA GLU A 93 -2.79 -26.59 40.38
C GLU A 93 -3.13 -28.06 40.61
N SER A 94 -2.48 -28.72 41.58
CA SER A 94 -2.74 -30.13 41.90
C SER A 94 -4.19 -30.37 42.33
N ARG A 95 -4.77 -29.47 43.14
CA ARG A 95 -6.17 -29.58 43.59
C ARG A 95 -7.16 -29.31 42.46
N ILE A 96 -6.85 -28.39 41.56
CA ILE A 96 -7.68 -28.12 40.37
C ILE A 96 -7.62 -29.31 39.40
N ALA A 97 -6.42 -29.86 39.18
CA ALA A 97 -6.21 -31.05 38.36
C ALA A 97 -6.94 -32.28 38.93
N ALA A 98 -6.93 -32.46 40.26
CA ALA A 98 -7.66 -33.54 40.94
C ALA A 98 -9.19 -33.48 40.73
N LYS A 99 -9.72 -32.30 40.37
CA LYS A 99 -11.13 -32.11 39.99
C LYS A 99 -11.40 -32.34 38.50
N GLY A 100 -10.42 -32.86 37.76
CA GLY A 100 -10.51 -33.10 36.32
C GLY A 100 -10.39 -31.84 35.47
N VAL A 101 -10.04 -30.69 36.06
CA VAL A 101 -9.79 -29.47 35.31
C VAL A 101 -8.30 -29.37 35.02
N HIS A 102 -7.89 -29.82 33.84
CA HIS A 102 -6.55 -29.58 33.32
C HIS A 102 -6.60 -28.45 32.29
N VAL A 103 -5.91 -27.35 32.55
CA VAL A 103 -5.73 -26.26 31.59
C VAL A 103 -4.27 -26.31 31.14
N PRO A 104 -3.98 -26.84 29.93
CA PRO A 104 -2.64 -26.82 29.35
C PRO A 104 -2.04 -25.41 29.38
N ASP A 105 -0.72 -25.30 29.59
CA ASP A 105 -0.04 -24.00 29.67
C ASP A 105 -0.24 -23.14 28.42
N GLU A 106 -0.39 -23.77 27.26
CA GLU A 106 -0.72 -23.12 25.98
C GLU A 106 -2.07 -22.38 26.04
N LEU A 107 -3.05 -22.95 26.75
CA LEU A 107 -4.37 -22.37 26.99
C LEU A 107 -4.41 -21.43 28.19
N ARG A 108 -3.31 -21.29 28.94
CA ARG A 108 -3.14 -20.23 29.97
C ARG A 108 -2.59 -18.95 29.37
N ARG A 109 -2.10 -19.00 28.13
CA ARG A 109 -1.60 -17.83 27.39
C ARG A 109 -2.76 -16.98 26.88
N SER A 110 -2.52 -15.67 26.82
CA SER A 110 -3.51 -14.71 26.36
C SER A 110 -3.83 -14.91 24.88
N MET A 111 -5.07 -15.29 24.52
CA MET A 111 -5.45 -15.51 23.10
C MET A 111 -5.30 -14.23 22.27
N TYR A 112 -5.47 -13.08 22.93
CA TYR A 112 -5.37 -11.77 22.33
C TYR A 112 -4.27 -10.95 23.00
N VAL A 113 -3.53 -10.18 22.23
CA VAL A 113 -2.47 -9.30 22.72
C VAL A 113 -2.73 -7.87 22.27
N PRO A 114 -2.22 -6.85 22.99
CA PRO A 114 -2.27 -5.46 22.58
C PRO A 114 -1.74 -5.30 21.16
N ILE A 115 -2.48 -4.55 20.33
CA ILE A 115 -2.12 -4.33 18.93
C ILE A 115 -0.76 -3.64 18.77
N GLU A 116 -0.37 -2.84 19.76
CA GLU A 116 0.87 -2.08 19.78
C GLU A 116 2.09 -3.00 19.67
N ARG A 117 2.02 -4.22 20.23
CA ARG A 117 3.09 -5.24 20.10
C ARG A 117 3.25 -5.70 18.65
N ALA A 118 2.14 -6.02 17.99
CA ALA A 118 2.15 -6.44 16.59
C ALA A 118 2.57 -5.29 15.65
N GLU A 119 2.18 -4.06 15.95
CA GLU A 119 2.63 -2.89 15.20
C GLU A 119 4.14 -2.72 15.27
N ARG A 120 4.74 -2.82 16.47
CA ARG A 120 6.21 -2.74 16.65
C ARG A 120 6.94 -3.81 15.85
N LEU A 121 6.53 -5.07 15.96
CA LEU A 121 7.14 -6.17 15.20
C LEU A 121 6.96 -5.99 13.68
N THR A 122 5.82 -5.43 13.25
CA THR A 122 5.59 -5.07 11.85
C THR A 122 6.58 -4.01 11.38
N LYS A 123 6.76 -2.94 12.16
CA LYS A 123 7.69 -1.86 11.83
C LYS A 123 9.13 -2.38 11.75
N LEU A 124 9.55 -3.21 12.70
CA LEU A 124 10.86 -3.89 12.68
C LEU A 124 11.01 -4.76 11.42
N TRP A 125 10.01 -5.58 11.10
CA TRP A 125 10.06 -6.42 9.89
C TRP A 125 10.19 -5.60 8.62
N LEU A 126 9.44 -4.49 8.52
CA LEU A 126 9.55 -3.57 7.38
C LEU A 126 10.93 -2.92 7.34
N HIS A 127 11.46 -2.45 8.46
CA HIS A 127 12.81 -1.88 8.51
C HIS A 127 13.87 -2.86 7.97
N LEU A 128 13.80 -4.13 8.39
CA LEU A 128 14.72 -5.19 7.92
C LEU A 128 14.42 -5.70 6.49
N ASN A 129 13.27 -5.33 5.91
CA ASN A 129 12.86 -5.73 4.55
C ASN A 129 12.51 -4.50 3.68
N PRO A 130 13.49 -3.63 3.35
CA PRO A 130 13.29 -2.35 2.64
C PRO A 130 12.49 -2.45 1.32
N GLY A 131 12.69 -3.53 0.56
CA GLY A 131 12.00 -3.80 -0.71
C GLY A 131 10.58 -4.36 -0.58
N LYS A 132 10.13 -4.75 0.62
CA LYS A 132 8.80 -5.33 0.83
C LYS A 132 7.81 -4.30 1.35
N SER A 133 6.52 -4.54 1.09
CA SER A 133 5.42 -3.66 1.53
C SER A 133 4.59 -4.30 2.63
N LYS A 134 3.89 -3.48 3.42
CA LYS A 134 2.92 -3.95 4.42
C LYS A 134 1.83 -4.84 3.81
N ARG A 135 1.41 -4.54 2.57
CA ARG A 135 0.46 -5.37 1.83
C ARG A 135 1.03 -6.74 1.49
N SER A 136 2.29 -6.81 1.05
CA SER A 136 2.96 -8.09 0.80
C SER A 136 3.09 -8.92 2.08
N LEU A 137 3.45 -8.29 3.20
CA LEU A 137 3.47 -8.94 4.51
C LEU A 137 2.08 -9.47 4.90
N ALA A 138 1.03 -8.65 4.78
CA ALA A 138 -0.35 -9.05 5.07
C ALA A 138 -0.83 -10.21 4.20
N GLN A 139 -0.43 -10.27 2.93
CA GLN A 139 -0.77 -11.38 2.02
C GLN A 139 -0.12 -12.69 2.47
N HIS A 140 1.17 -12.66 2.82
CA HIS A 140 1.86 -13.86 3.31
C HIS A 140 1.29 -14.32 4.65
N LEU A 141 1.09 -13.41 5.60
CA LEU A 141 0.48 -13.72 6.90
C LEU A 141 -0.92 -14.31 6.74
N SER A 142 -1.74 -13.79 5.81
CA SER A 142 -3.08 -14.31 5.54
C SER A 142 -3.04 -15.78 5.10
N ALA A 143 -2.13 -16.12 4.18
CA ALA A 143 -1.96 -17.48 3.70
C ALA A 143 -1.48 -18.44 4.81
N ASP A 144 -0.47 -18.02 5.58
CA ASP A 144 0.12 -18.88 6.62
C ASP A 144 -0.80 -19.06 7.83
N LEU A 145 -1.55 -18.02 8.21
CA LEU A 145 -2.56 -18.11 9.27
C LEU A 145 -3.73 -18.99 8.85
N ALA A 146 -4.16 -18.92 7.59
CA ALA A 146 -5.20 -19.81 7.07
C ALA A 146 -4.76 -21.28 7.15
N GLY A 147 -3.48 -21.57 6.89
CA GLY A 147 -2.89 -22.90 7.08
C GLY A 147 -2.94 -23.41 8.54
N ARG A 148 -3.06 -22.50 9.52
CA ARG A 148 -3.26 -22.81 10.94
C ARG A 148 -4.72 -22.73 11.40
N GLY A 149 -5.67 -22.65 10.46
CA GLY A 149 -7.10 -22.53 10.77
C GLY A 149 -7.56 -21.13 11.22
N VAL A 150 -6.70 -20.12 11.12
CA VAL A 150 -7.02 -18.72 11.45
C VAL A 150 -7.27 -17.94 10.16
N VAL A 151 -8.54 -17.79 9.80
CA VAL A 151 -8.93 -17.07 8.58
C VAL A 151 -9.05 -15.57 8.88
N LEU A 152 -8.08 -14.79 8.41
CA LEU A 152 -8.11 -13.32 8.45
C LEU A 152 -7.95 -12.78 7.02
N SER A 153 -8.79 -11.80 6.65
CA SER A 153 -8.68 -11.13 5.36
C SER A 153 -7.43 -10.26 5.30
N THR A 154 -6.87 -10.10 4.09
CA THR A 154 -5.69 -9.25 3.88
C THR A 154 -5.92 -7.81 4.34
N ASP A 155 -7.13 -7.25 4.18
CA ASP A 155 -7.45 -5.88 4.58
C ASP A 155 -7.55 -5.74 6.11
N SER A 156 -8.10 -6.77 6.78
CA SER A 156 -8.11 -6.84 8.25
C SER A 156 -6.68 -6.88 8.80
N LEU A 157 -5.82 -7.74 8.22
CA LEU A 157 -4.41 -7.81 8.58
C LEU A 157 -3.68 -6.50 8.30
N GLN A 158 -3.88 -5.84 7.16
CA GLN A 158 -3.26 -4.54 6.89
C GLN A 158 -3.65 -3.49 7.95
N SER A 159 -4.89 -3.53 8.42
CA SER A 159 -5.38 -2.63 9.48
C SER A 159 -4.69 -2.96 10.81
N GLN A 160 -4.62 -4.24 11.19
CA GLN A 160 -3.94 -4.69 12.41
C GLN A 160 -2.44 -4.36 12.41
N LEU A 161 -1.74 -4.65 11.30
CA LEU A 161 -0.34 -4.30 11.06
C LEU A 161 -0.09 -2.78 10.98
N ALA A 162 -1.14 -1.97 10.91
CA ALA A 162 -1.07 -0.52 10.97
C ALA A 162 -1.45 0.04 12.35
N GLY A 163 -1.54 -0.80 13.38
CA GLY A 163 -1.92 -0.36 14.72
C GLY A 163 -3.41 -0.05 14.86
N LYS A 164 -4.24 -0.33 13.84
CA LYS A 164 -5.68 -0.02 13.89
C LYS A 164 -6.45 -1.11 14.63
N GLY A 165 -6.95 -0.77 15.82
CA GLY A 165 -7.69 -1.66 16.70
C GLY A 165 -7.19 -1.54 18.14
N TYR A 166 -7.57 -2.50 18.98
CA TYR A 166 -7.09 -2.57 20.37
C TYR A 166 -6.37 -3.88 20.68
N LEU A 167 -6.82 -4.97 20.06
CA LEU A 167 -6.35 -6.33 20.31
C LEU A 167 -6.17 -7.06 19.00
N VAL A 168 -5.17 -7.94 18.95
CA VAL A 168 -4.92 -8.87 17.84
C VAL A 168 -4.74 -10.28 18.37
N ARG A 169 -4.98 -11.28 17.53
CA ARG A 169 -4.75 -12.68 17.87
C ARG A 169 -3.27 -12.94 18.14
N ARG A 170 -2.94 -13.71 19.18
CA ARG A 170 -1.55 -14.03 19.54
C ARG A 170 -0.81 -14.74 18.40
N GLU A 171 -1.50 -15.57 17.63
CA GLU A 171 -0.95 -16.31 16.49
C GLU A 171 -0.37 -15.36 15.42
N LEU A 172 -0.94 -14.15 15.27
CA LEU A 172 -0.38 -13.12 14.40
C LEU A 172 1.00 -12.66 14.90
N LEU A 173 1.14 -12.44 16.21
CA LEU A 173 2.40 -11.99 16.82
C LEU A 173 3.48 -13.07 16.72
N GLU A 174 3.10 -14.33 16.99
CA GLU A 174 4.01 -15.48 16.86
C GLU A 174 4.45 -15.68 15.40
N MET A 175 3.55 -15.50 14.43
CA MET A 175 3.90 -15.57 13.02
C MET A 175 4.84 -14.43 12.60
N LEU A 176 4.61 -13.21 13.10
CA LEU A 176 5.52 -12.07 12.88
C LEU A 176 6.92 -12.36 13.45
N ALA A 177 7.01 -12.92 14.66
CA ALA A 177 8.28 -13.33 15.23
C ALA A 177 8.96 -14.44 14.41
N ALA A 178 8.19 -15.43 13.93
CA ALA A 178 8.71 -16.47 13.05
C ALA A 178 9.28 -15.90 11.73
N TYR A 179 8.66 -14.86 11.18
CA TYR A 179 9.18 -14.16 10.00
C TYR A 179 10.46 -13.36 10.29
N LEU A 180 10.67 -12.93 11.54
CA LEU A 180 11.89 -12.26 12.00
C LEU A 180 13.02 -13.26 12.33
N ALA A 181 12.72 -14.54 12.53
CA ALA A 181 13.72 -15.55 12.89
C ALA A 181 14.88 -15.68 11.91
N PRO A 182 14.68 -15.67 10.57
CA PRO A 182 15.79 -15.66 9.61
C PRO A 182 16.70 -14.42 9.71
N MET A 183 16.25 -13.35 10.39
CA MET A 183 17.00 -12.11 10.62
C MET A 183 17.68 -12.08 12.00
N GLY A 184 17.77 -13.24 12.67
CA GLY A 184 18.43 -13.41 13.95
C GLY A 184 17.59 -12.96 15.15
N VAL A 185 16.26 -13.09 15.06
CA VAL A 185 15.34 -12.82 16.17
C VAL A 185 14.79 -14.14 16.72
N SER A 186 15.10 -14.46 17.96
CA SER A 186 14.84 -15.78 18.54
C SER A 186 13.45 -15.93 19.18
N SER A 187 12.86 -14.83 19.64
CA SER A 187 11.54 -14.81 20.29
C SER A 187 10.79 -13.50 20.04
N VAL A 188 9.54 -13.43 20.52
CA VAL A 188 8.75 -12.18 20.51
C VAL A 188 9.41 -11.12 21.39
N GLU A 189 9.89 -11.50 22.57
CA GLU A 189 10.54 -10.61 23.53
C GLU A 189 11.85 -10.05 22.98
N ASP A 190 12.65 -10.90 22.33
CA ASP A 190 13.87 -10.50 21.61
C ASP A 190 13.53 -9.51 20.48
N ALA A 191 12.43 -9.76 19.74
CA ALA A 191 11.95 -8.84 18.71
C ALA A 191 11.58 -7.46 19.29
N GLU A 192 10.95 -7.43 20.46
CA GLU A 192 10.54 -6.19 21.14
C GLU A 192 11.75 -5.41 21.65
N VAL A 193 12.71 -6.08 22.29
CA VAL A 193 13.98 -5.46 22.73
C VAL A 193 14.72 -4.87 21.54
N ARG A 194 14.82 -5.63 20.44
CA ARG A 194 15.49 -5.16 19.22
C ARG A 194 14.75 -4.02 18.54
N ALA A 195 13.42 -4.05 18.52
CA ALA A 195 12.62 -2.94 18.00
C ALA A 195 12.86 -1.67 18.82
N SER A 196 12.86 -1.76 20.14
CA SER A 196 13.17 -0.61 21.02
C SER A 196 14.59 -0.10 20.87
N ALA A 197 15.58 -0.99 20.65
CA ALA A 197 16.96 -0.58 20.41
C ALA A 197 17.15 0.13 19.06
N LEU A 198 16.26 -0.08 18.09
CA LEU A 198 16.34 0.47 16.74
C LEU A 198 15.24 1.50 16.45
N ASP A 199 14.54 2.01 17.47
CA ASP A 199 13.30 2.78 17.29
C ASP A 199 13.47 3.98 16.34
N GLU A 200 14.51 4.79 16.53
CA GLU A 200 14.83 5.94 15.65
C GLU A 200 15.10 5.52 14.20
N SER A 201 15.83 4.41 14.01
CA SER A 201 16.17 3.90 12.67
C SER A 201 14.96 3.27 11.97
N ILE A 202 14.09 2.63 12.76
CA ILE A 202 12.80 2.12 12.29
C ILE A 202 11.93 3.29 11.85
N ASP A 203 11.79 4.32 12.67
CA ASP A 203 10.95 5.48 12.33
C ASP A 203 11.47 6.21 11.08
N ALA A 204 12.78 6.41 10.96
CA ALA A 204 13.38 6.96 9.73
C ALA A 204 13.10 6.08 8.50
N SER A 205 13.16 4.75 8.63
CA SER A 205 12.82 3.81 7.56
C SER A 205 11.34 3.88 7.19
N ILE A 206 10.44 4.02 8.17
CA ILE A 206 9.00 4.17 7.94
C ILE A 206 8.70 5.51 7.27
N GLU A 207 9.37 6.59 7.68
CA GLU A 207 9.25 7.90 7.05
C GLU A 207 9.74 7.88 5.59
N GLY A 208 10.87 7.21 5.30
CA GLY A 208 11.39 7.01 3.94
C GLY A 208 10.39 6.29 3.00
N ARG A 209 9.54 5.44 3.57
CA ARG A 209 8.46 4.73 2.85
C ARG A 209 7.23 5.59 2.57
N SER A 210 7.10 6.75 3.21
CA SER A 210 5.99 7.66 2.99
C SER A 210 5.97 8.17 1.55
N LEU A 211 4.78 8.48 1.04
CA LEU A 211 4.60 9.03 -0.29
C LEU A 211 4.53 10.55 -0.22
N VAL A 212 5.46 11.22 -0.88
CA VAL A 212 5.53 12.69 -1.00
C VAL A 212 5.14 13.13 -2.41
N GLU A 213 4.71 14.37 -2.56
CA GLU A 213 4.44 14.96 -3.87
C GLU A 213 5.71 15.00 -4.74
N SER A 214 5.57 14.64 -6.01
CA SER A 214 6.72 14.46 -6.90
C SER A 214 7.32 15.76 -7.45
N GLU A 215 6.68 16.91 -7.22
CA GLU A 215 7.08 18.19 -7.82
C GLU A 215 8.55 18.56 -7.51
N ARG A 216 8.93 18.54 -6.23
CA ARG A 216 10.32 18.81 -5.80
C ARG A 216 11.30 17.81 -6.41
N PHE A 217 10.95 16.52 -6.41
CA PHE A 217 11.77 15.48 -7.03
C PHE A 217 11.98 15.74 -8.53
N GLN A 218 10.93 16.12 -9.25
CA GLN A 218 11.00 16.44 -10.68
C GLN A 218 11.87 17.69 -10.95
N GLN A 219 11.74 18.72 -10.12
CA GLN A 219 12.58 19.92 -10.21
C GLN A 219 14.06 19.57 -10.04
N LEU A 220 14.41 18.79 -9.02
CA LEU A 220 15.79 18.33 -8.79
C LEU A 220 16.31 17.48 -9.96
N CYS A 221 15.49 16.55 -10.48
CA CYS A 221 15.85 15.77 -11.66
C CYS A 221 16.16 16.67 -12.86
N ARG A 222 15.35 17.71 -13.09
CA ARG A 222 15.55 18.65 -14.21
C ARG A 222 16.82 19.47 -14.02
N ILE A 223 17.08 19.97 -12.82
CA ILE A 223 18.31 20.70 -12.49
C ILE A 223 19.53 19.81 -12.75
N TRP A 224 19.50 18.57 -12.25
CA TRP A 224 20.57 17.60 -12.46
C TRP A 224 20.83 17.31 -13.95
N GLN A 225 19.78 17.10 -14.73
CA GLN A 225 19.89 16.85 -16.18
C GLN A 225 20.49 18.04 -16.92
N LEU A 226 20.16 19.26 -16.50
CA LEU A 226 20.71 20.49 -17.06
C LEU A 226 22.18 20.68 -16.69
N SER A 227 22.54 20.46 -15.42
CA SER A 227 23.92 20.63 -14.94
C SER A 227 24.88 19.62 -15.58
N HIS A 228 24.42 18.38 -15.79
CA HIS A 228 25.23 17.31 -16.38
C HIS A 228 25.11 17.23 -17.91
N ARG A 229 24.30 18.08 -18.54
CA ARG A 229 24.02 18.08 -19.99
C ARG A 229 23.56 16.71 -20.50
N GLU A 230 22.75 16.02 -19.69
CA GLU A 230 22.25 14.68 -19.97
C GLU A 230 20.73 14.68 -20.15
N ALA A 231 20.28 14.61 -21.40
CA ALA A 231 18.85 14.60 -21.71
C ALA A 231 18.15 13.23 -21.47
N SER A 232 18.93 12.19 -21.18
CA SER A 232 18.40 10.82 -21.02
C SER A 232 18.08 10.52 -19.56
N SER A 233 16.81 10.28 -19.26
CA SER A 233 16.36 9.81 -17.94
C SER A 233 16.95 8.45 -17.56
N ARG A 234 17.53 7.68 -18.50
CA ARG A 234 18.08 6.35 -18.24
C ARG A 234 19.30 6.39 -17.33
N ARG A 235 20.23 7.32 -17.54
CA ARG A 235 21.45 7.42 -16.72
C ARG A 235 21.11 7.87 -15.31
N LEU A 236 20.29 8.91 -15.17
CA LEU A 236 19.77 9.33 -13.86
C LEU A 236 19.00 8.20 -13.15
N ALA A 237 18.17 7.44 -13.87
CA ALA A 237 17.48 6.29 -13.30
C ALA A 237 18.46 5.19 -12.84
N GLN A 238 19.58 4.97 -13.55
CA GLN A 238 20.60 4.02 -13.11
C GLN A 238 21.30 4.50 -11.84
N LEU A 239 21.72 5.77 -11.78
CA LEU A 239 22.34 6.36 -10.59
C LEU A 239 21.41 6.31 -9.37
N LEU A 240 20.14 6.66 -9.56
CA LEU A 240 19.13 6.56 -8.50
C LEU A 240 18.91 5.11 -8.08
N ARG A 241 18.92 4.15 -9.02
CA ARG A 241 18.81 2.74 -8.69
C ARG A 241 19.99 2.28 -7.84
N ASP A 242 21.20 2.66 -8.21
CA ASP A 242 22.42 2.28 -7.50
C ASP A 242 22.40 2.87 -6.07
N LYS A 243 22.03 4.15 -5.93
CA LYS A 243 21.85 4.82 -4.63
C LYS A 243 20.76 4.21 -3.75
N LEU A 244 19.64 3.83 -4.34
CA LEU A 244 18.58 3.12 -3.61
C LEU A 244 19.05 1.70 -3.23
N GLY A 245 19.84 1.06 -4.09
CA GLY A 245 20.47 -0.23 -3.84
C GLY A 245 21.43 -0.21 -2.65
N GLU A 246 22.20 0.86 -2.45
CA GLU A 246 23.03 1.08 -1.25
C GLU A 246 22.21 1.05 0.05
N ARG A 247 20.91 1.37 -0.03
CA ARG A 247 19.94 1.32 1.09
C ARG A 247 19.10 0.03 1.11
N GLY A 248 19.44 -0.96 0.28
CA GLY A 248 18.69 -2.21 0.14
C GLY A 248 17.35 -2.08 -0.62
N LEU A 249 17.10 -0.96 -1.30
CA LEU A 249 15.88 -0.73 -2.07
C LEU A 249 16.07 -1.12 -3.53
N ASP A 250 15.46 -2.23 -3.94
CA ASP A 250 15.40 -2.61 -5.36
C ASP A 250 14.21 -1.93 -6.04
N VAL A 251 14.51 -0.93 -6.87
CA VAL A 251 13.52 -0.22 -7.68
C VAL A 251 13.84 -0.42 -9.16
N GLY A 252 12.87 -0.93 -9.91
CA GLY A 252 13.02 -1.17 -11.34
C GLY A 252 13.29 0.13 -12.13
N ILE A 253 14.26 0.08 -13.06
CA ILE A 253 14.68 1.23 -13.89
C ILE A 253 13.49 1.89 -14.59
N HIS A 254 12.55 1.09 -15.12
CA HIS A 254 11.37 1.61 -15.82
C HIS A 254 10.48 2.47 -14.90
N HIS A 255 10.34 2.09 -13.62
CA HIS A 255 9.59 2.89 -12.65
C HIS A 255 10.30 4.22 -12.37
N LEU A 256 11.61 4.19 -12.15
CA LEU A 256 12.43 5.40 -11.95
C LEU A 256 12.34 6.35 -13.15
N GLN A 257 12.44 5.83 -14.37
CA GLN A 257 12.28 6.63 -15.59
C GLN A 257 10.89 7.28 -15.70
N ARG A 258 9.82 6.58 -15.29
CA ARG A 258 8.47 7.15 -15.23
C ARG A 258 8.37 8.28 -14.21
N SER A 259 8.94 8.09 -13.03
CA SER A 259 8.95 9.11 -11.97
C SER A 259 9.76 10.35 -12.38
N ILE A 260 10.93 10.17 -13.00
CA ILE A 260 11.75 11.27 -13.54
C ILE A 260 10.98 12.03 -14.64
N ALA A 261 10.20 11.32 -15.45
CA ALA A 261 9.38 11.92 -16.50
C ALA A 261 8.10 12.60 -15.96
N GLY A 262 7.90 12.65 -14.64
CA GLY A 262 6.74 13.26 -14.00
C GLY A 262 5.43 12.49 -14.19
N LYS A 263 5.49 11.22 -14.60
CA LYS A 263 4.30 10.38 -14.80
C LYS A 263 3.77 9.76 -13.51
N THR A 264 4.47 9.96 -12.40
CA THR A 264 4.09 9.44 -11.09
C THR A 264 3.83 10.65 -10.19
N PRO A 265 2.58 10.91 -9.76
CA PRO A 265 2.26 12.13 -9.01
C PRO A 265 2.92 12.14 -7.63
N ARG A 266 3.06 10.96 -7.01
CA ARG A 266 3.67 10.79 -5.69
C ARG A 266 4.80 9.78 -5.75
N VAL A 267 5.89 10.07 -5.06
CA VAL A 267 7.10 9.24 -4.98
C VAL A 267 7.41 8.90 -3.52
N ARG A 268 8.19 7.85 -3.27
CA ARG A 268 8.68 7.56 -1.92
C ARG A 268 9.63 8.67 -1.45
N ALA A 269 9.59 9.03 -0.17
CA ALA A 269 10.53 9.98 0.42
C ALA A 269 11.99 9.52 0.24
N ASP A 270 12.26 8.20 0.32
CA ASP A 270 13.58 7.62 0.01
C ASP A 270 14.09 8.01 -1.40
N LEU A 271 13.20 8.06 -2.39
CA LEU A 271 13.57 8.41 -3.76
C LEU A 271 13.91 9.90 -3.88
N LEU A 272 13.18 10.76 -3.16
CA LEU A 272 13.49 12.18 -3.08
C LEU A 272 14.85 12.39 -2.37
N GLN A 273 15.07 11.75 -1.24
CA GLN A 273 16.32 11.85 -0.49
C GLN A 273 17.51 11.35 -1.32
N ALA A 274 17.37 10.23 -2.04
CA ALA A 274 18.41 9.75 -2.94
C ALA A 274 18.76 10.76 -4.05
N MET A 275 17.76 11.49 -4.56
CA MET A 275 18.00 12.57 -5.52
C MET A 275 18.71 13.77 -4.89
N GLU A 276 18.35 14.14 -3.66
CA GLU A 276 19.00 15.24 -2.91
C GLU A 276 20.47 14.92 -2.61
N GLU A 277 20.76 13.67 -2.24
CA GLU A 277 22.14 13.21 -2.04
C GLU A 277 22.94 13.22 -3.33
N LEU A 278 22.38 12.74 -4.45
CA LEU A 278 23.03 12.85 -5.76
C LEU A 278 23.32 14.31 -6.14
N MET A 279 22.41 15.22 -5.83
CA MET A 279 22.64 16.65 -6.03
C MET A 279 23.79 17.14 -5.17
N ALA A 280 23.78 16.84 -3.87
CA ALA A 280 24.83 17.26 -2.94
C ALA A 280 26.21 16.71 -3.32
N GLU A 281 26.29 15.45 -3.78
CA GLU A 281 27.53 14.85 -4.28
C GLU A 281 28.03 15.53 -5.55
N SER A 282 27.13 15.86 -6.47
CA SER A 282 27.50 16.56 -7.71
C SER A 282 27.97 18.00 -7.48
N THR A 283 27.60 18.61 -6.35
CA THR A 283 27.96 19.99 -6.01
C THR A 283 29.19 20.10 -5.09
N LYS A 284 29.76 19.00 -4.57
CA LYS A 284 30.93 19.02 -3.65
C LYS A 284 32.26 19.53 -4.26
N GLY A 285 32.21 20.22 -5.40
CA GLY A 285 33.35 20.91 -6.02
C GLY A 285 32.97 22.16 -6.82
N VAL A 286 31.72 22.63 -6.70
CA VAL A 286 31.21 23.83 -7.37
C VAL A 286 30.41 24.60 -6.34
N GLU A 287 30.84 25.80 -5.96
CA GLU A 287 30.10 26.68 -5.05
C GLU A 287 28.67 26.85 -5.56
N VAL A 288 27.71 26.35 -4.78
CA VAL A 288 26.27 26.48 -5.02
C VAL A 288 25.80 27.83 -4.49
N GLU A 289 26.48 28.90 -4.88
CA GLU A 289 25.92 30.23 -4.76
C GLU A 289 25.21 30.51 -6.09
N THR A 290 23.87 30.53 -6.04
CA THR A 290 22.99 30.96 -7.15
C THR A 290 23.03 30.11 -8.44
N THR A 291 22.47 28.89 -8.40
CA THR A 291 21.84 28.29 -9.60
C THR A 291 20.31 28.41 -9.55
N THR A 292 19.82 29.46 -8.90
CA THR A 292 18.51 30.03 -9.22
C THR A 292 18.60 30.58 -10.63
N MET A 293 17.81 29.99 -11.55
CA MET A 293 17.81 30.26 -12.99
C MET A 293 18.97 29.59 -13.74
N ALA A 294 18.81 28.31 -14.09
CA ALA A 294 19.46 27.83 -15.30
C ALA A 294 19.16 28.84 -16.42
N GLU A 295 20.19 29.38 -17.08
CA GLU A 295 20.02 30.32 -18.21
C GLU A 295 18.83 29.87 -19.07
N PRO A 296 17.84 30.74 -19.38
CA PRO A 296 16.60 30.35 -20.05
C PRO A 296 16.86 29.51 -21.31
N VAL A 297 17.95 29.82 -22.01
CA VAL A 297 18.50 29.13 -23.19
C VAL A 297 18.80 27.63 -22.95
N ARG A 298 19.25 27.23 -21.76
CA ARG A 298 19.53 25.81 -21.42
C ARG A 298 18.25 25.05 -21.06
N SER A 299 17.23 25.72 -20.54
CA SER A 299 15.96 25.08 -20.21
C SER A 299 15.21 24.56 -21.44
N VAL A 300 15.35 25.26 -22.58
CA VAL A 300 14.76 24.91 -23.88
C VAL A 300 15.49 23.74 -24.54
N ASP A 301 16.80 23.57 -24.29
CA ASP A 301 17.57 22.44 -24.83
C ASP A 301 16.98 21.08 -24.46
N LEU A 302 16.45 20.97 -23.24
CA LEU A 302 15.79 19.75 -22.77
C LEU A 302 14.30 19.70 -23.09
N ALA A 303 13.69 20.79 -23.55
CA ALA A 303 12.30 20.80 -23.96
C ALA A 303 12.08 19.89 -25.18
N TRP A 304 10.86 19.38 -25.34
CA TRP A 304 10.46 18.71 -26.57
C TRP A 304 10.19 19.76 -27.64
N VAL A 305 10.65 19.51 -28.86
CA VAL A 305 10.50 20.42 -30.00
C VAL A 305 10.03 19.61 -31.21
N ARG A 306 9.18 20.20 -32.04
CA ARG A 306 8.69 19.60 -33.29
C ARG A 306 9.87 19.37 -34.24
N CYS A 307 9.91 18.21 -34.91
CA CYS A 307 10.98 17.90 -35.86
C CYS A 307 10.75 18.52 -37.24
N GLN A 308 9.51 18.85 -37.61
CA GLN A 308 9.19 19.40 -38.93
C GLN A 308 10.01 20.67 -39.26
N PRO A 309 10.10 21.69 -38.39
CA PRO A 309 10.95 22.85 -38.69
C PRO A 309 12.44 22.50 -38.77
N ILE A 310 12.88 21.45 -38.07
CA ILE A 310 14.26 20.97 -38.13
C ILE A 310 14.55 20.32 -39.49
N SER A 311 13.60 19.54 -40.04
CA SER A 311 13.77 18.95 -41.37
C SER A 311 13.74 20.02 -42.47
N GLU A 312 12.88 21.03 -42.36
CA GLU A 312 12.85 22.17 -43.29
C GLU A 312 14.17 22.94 -43.27
N LEU A 313 14.73 23.20 -42.08
CA LEU A 313 16.08 23.77 -41.94
C LEU A 313 17.15 22.85 -42.55
N ALA A 314 17.06 21.53 -42.37
CA ALA A 314 18.02 20.60 -42.95
C ALA A 314 17.98 20.60 -44.49
N GLU A 315 16.80 20.64 -45.09
CA GLU A 315 16.59 20.74 -46.54
C GLU A 315 17.13 22.07 -47.11
N SER A 316 16.85 23.18 -46.43
CA SER A 316 17.38 24.50 -46.78
C SER A 316 18.92 24.51 -46.75
N TRP A 317 19.51 23.88 -45.73
CA TRP A 317 20.96 23.77 -45.61
C TRP A 317 21.58 22.95 -46.75
N LEU A 318 20.99 21.80 -47.08
CA LEU A 318 21.48 20.94 -48.17
C LEU A 318 21.36 21.63 -49.54
N THR A 319 20.28 22.38 -49.75
CA THR A 319 20.10 23.19 -50.98
C THR A 319 21.19 24.25 -51.11
N SER A 320 21.61 24.85 -50.00
CA SER A 320 22.67 25.87 -49.97
C SER A 320 24.10 25.28 -50.02
N ASN A 321 24.25 23.96 -49.88
CA ASN A 321 25.54 23.26 -49.86
C ASN A 321 25.53 22.08 -50.84
N PRO A 322 25.53 22.35 -52.17
CA PRO A 322 25.48 21.29 -53.17
C PRO A 322 26.67 20.34 -53.03
N GLY A 323 26.40 19.03 -53.02
CA GLY A 323 27.41 17.98 -52.80
C GLY A 323 27.51 17.48 -51.36
N ALA A 324 26.87 18.13 -50.39
CA ALA A 324 26.74 17.59 -49.04
C ALA A 324 25.58 16.58 -48.96
N SER A 325 25.80 15.48 -48.24
CA SER A 325 24.78 14.48 -47.93
C SER A 325 24.12 14.73 -46.57
N MET A 326 22.89 14.25 -46.40
CA MET A 326 22.19 14.26 -45.10
C MET A 326 23.02 13.62 -43.98
N ARG A 327 23.79 12.57 -44.30
CA ARG A 327 24.70 11.91 -43.35
C ARG A 327 25.83 12.84 -42.90
N GLN A 328 26.42 13.61 -43.82
CA GLN A 328 27.46 14.60 -43.48
C GLN A 328 26.89 15.72 -42.61
N LEU A 329 25.68 16.21 -42.91
CA LEU A 329 24.99 17.17 -42.05
C LEU A 329 24.74 16.59 -40.65
N ALA A 330 24.23 15.36 -40.55
CA ALA A 330 24.02 14.68 -39.26
C ALA A 330 25.32 14.53 -38.45
N LEU A 331 26.46 14.25 -39.10
CA LEU A 331 27.77 14.21 -38.45
C LEU A 331 28.21 15.58 -37.92
N ARG A 332 28.01 16.66 -38.70
CA ARG A 332 28.31 18.04 -38.26
C ARG A 332 27.44 18.46 -37.09
N VAL A 333 26.14 18.20 -37.17
CA VAL A 333 25.20 18.45 -36.07
C VAL A 333 25.61 17.64 -34.84
N ALA A 334 25.99 16.37 -34.97
CA ALA A 334 26.47 15.56 -33.85
C ALA A 334 27.76 16.12 -33.22
N GLN A 335 28.68 16.68 -34.02
CA GLN A 335 29.86 17.37 -33.51
C GLN A 335 29.49 18.65 -32.76
N THR A 336 28.55 19.45 -33.29
CA THR A 336 28.06 20.66 -32.61
C THR A 336 27.35 20.32 -31.29
N ILE A 337 26.53 19.27 -31.26
CA ILE A 337 25.88 18.77 -30.03
C ILE A 337 26.95 18.38 -28.99
N ARG A 338 28.03 17.71 -29.41
CA ARG A 338 29.17 17.40 -28.53
C ARG A 338 29.89 18.65 -28.02
N LYS A 339 30.11 19.66 -28.88
CA LYS A 339 30.67 20.96 -28.46
C LYS A 339 29.75 21.70 -27.48
N MET A 340 28.43 21.53 -27.62
CA MET A 340 27.44 22.01 -26.65
C MET A 340 27.42 21.17 -25.36
N GLY A 341 28.22 20.10 -25.28
CA GLY A 341 28.36 19.22 -24.10
C GLY A 341 27.27 18.16 -23.96
N TYR A 342 26.43 17.97 -24.96
CA TYR A 342 25.42 16.90 -24.97
C TYR A 342 25.95 15.66 -25.69
N ALA A 343 25.42 14.49 -25.33
CA ALA A 343 25.68 13.24 -26.03
C ALA A 343 24.53 12.88 -26.99
N SER A 344 24.81 12.83 -28.29
CA SER A 344 23.91 12.28 -29.30
C SER A 344 24.70 11.72 -30.49
N SER A 345 24.21 10.63 -31.07
CA SER A 345 24.86 9.98 -32.21
C SER A 345 24.31 10.49 -33.54
N HIS A 346 25.13 10.51 -34.59
CA HIS A 346 24.66 10.85 -35.94
C HIS A 346 23.53 9.92 -36.42
N ASN A 347 23.53 8.64 -36.01
CA ASN A 347 22.46 7.68 -36.31
C ASN A 347 21.13 8.06 -35.66
N THR A 348 21.16 8.73 -34.50
CA THR A 348 19.96 9.27 -33.84
C THR A 348 19.48 10.54 -34.53
N ILE A 349 20.41 11.37 -35.01
CA ILE A 349 20.15 12.69 -35.58
C ILE A 349 19.63 12.59 -37.02
N GLN A 350 20.19 11.71 -37.84
CA GLN A 350 19.85 11.61 -39.27
C GLN A 350 18.34 11.39 -39.51
N PRO A 351 17.62 10.50 -38.78
CA PRO A 351 16.17 10.37 -38.90
C PRO A 351 15.39 11.61 -38.47
N ILE A 352 15.94 12.43 -37.56
CA ILE A 352 15.32 13.70 -37.13
C ILE A 352 15.42 14.71 -38.28
N LEU A 353 16.61 14.86 -38.85
CA LEU A 353 16.85 15.78 -39.97
C LEU A 353 16.04 15.39 -41.22
N GLY A 354 15.82 14.10 -41.45
CA GLY A 354 14.98 13.62 -42.55
C GLY A 354 13.48 13.67 -42.28
N GLY A 355 13.01 14.21 -41.14
CA GLY A 355 11.58 14.33 -40.83
C GLY A 355 10.87 13.04 -40.40
N TRP A 356 11.60 11.95 -40.12
CA TRP A 356 11.02 10.64 -39.76
C TRP A 356 10.51 10.60 -38.32
N LYS A 357 10.98 11.52 -37.48
CA LYS A 357 10.56 11.68 -36.09
C LYS A 357 9.58 12.85 -35.99
N LYS A 358 8.61 12.75 -35.09
CA LYS A 358 7.64 13.86 -34.83
C LYS A 358 8.20 14.92 -33.90
N LYS A 359 9.01 14.49 -32.92
CA LYS A 359 9.59 15.36 -31.88
C LYS A 359 10.99 14.94 -31.47
N THR A 360 11.79 15.90 -31.03
CA THR A 360 13.14 15.71 -30.51
C THR A 360 13.41 16.68 -29.36
N ARG A 361 14.62 16.66 -28.79
CA ARG A 361 15.05 17.63 -27.78
C ARG A 361 15.56 18.92 -28.42
N GLY A 362 15.32 20.06 -27.77
CA GLY A 362 15.68 21.39 -28.28
C GLY A 362 17.16 21.56 -28.62
N TYR A 363 18.09 20.89 -27.92
CA TYR A 363 19.51 20.99 -28.25
C TYR A 363 19.84 20.51 -29.68
N VAL A 364 19.03 19.61 -30.25
CA VAL A 364 19.20 19.18 -31.66
C VAL A 364 18.84 20.31 -32.60
N TYR A 365 17.72 20.99 -32.33
CA TYR A 365 17.29 22.16 -33.09
C TYR A 365 18.38 23.24 -33.07
N ARG A 366 18.87 23.60 -31.87
CA ARG A 366 19.87 24.64 -31.70
C ARG A 366 21.20 24.28 -32.38
N ALA A 367 21.57 23.00 -32.38
CA ALA A 367 22.75 22.53 -33.09
C ALA A 367 22.63 22.61 -34.63
N VAL A 368 21.40 22.51 -35.16
CA VAL A 368 21.10 22.73 -36.59
C VAL A 368 21.16 24.22 -36.94
N LEU A 369 20.60 25.11 -36.11
CA LEU A 369 20.71 26.57 -36.30
C LEU A 369 22.16 27.03 -36.38
N ARG A 370 23.03 26.46 -35.55
CA ARG A 370 24.49 26.71 -35.56
C ARG A 370 25.22 26.24 -36.82
N GLN A 371 24.57 25.55 -37.75
CA GLN A 371 25.15 25.24 -39.07
C GLN A 371 24.98 26.38 -40.08
N PHE A 372 24.16 27.38 -39.76
CA PHE A 372 23.93 28.57 -40.58
C PHE A 372 24.75 29.75 -40.05
N PRO A 373 25.54 30.42 -40.91
CA PRO A 373 26.27 31.63 -40.52
C PRO A 373 25.31 32.70 -39.97
N GLY A 374 25.64 33.31 -38.84
CA GLY A 374 24.85 34.39 -38.22
C GLY A 374 23.64 33.95 -37.40
N ARG A 375 23.32 32.65 -37.33
CA ARG A 375 22.18 32.11 -36.55
C ARG A 375 22.60 31.37 -35.27
N GLU A 376 23.84 31.58 -34.81
CA GLU A 376 24.42 30.82 -33.70
C GLU A 376 23.73 31.04 -32.35
N ASN A 377 23.12 32.22 -32.20
CA ASN A 377 22.42 32.69 -31.01
C ASN A 377 20.90 32.82 -31.23
N GLU A 378 20.38 32.32 -32.36
CA GLU A 378 18.94 32.36 -32.63
C GLU A 378 18.20 31.43 -31.65
N GLU A 379 17.15 31.95 -31.02
CA GLU A 379 16.31 31.18 -30.08
C GLU A 379 15.36 30.26 -30.84
N ILE A 380 14.95 29.16 -30.20
CA ILE A 380 13.95 28.27 -30.77
C ILE A 380 12.60 28.97 -30.66
N PRO A 381 11.87 29.17 -31.79
CA PRO A 381 10.57 29.82 -31.74
C PRO A 381 9.62 29.11 -30.76
N PRO A 382 8.86 29.85 -29.93
CA PRO A 382 7.95 29.25 -28.95
C PRO A 382 6.97 28.25 -29.57
N ASP A 383 6.48 28.52 -30.78
CA ASP A 383 5.53 27.66 -31.52
C ASP A 383 6.13 26.30 -31.92
N HIS A 384 7.45 26.20 -31.95
CA HIS A 384 8.15 24.96 -32.26
C HIS A 384 8.37 24.10 -31.02
N VAL A 385 8.39 24.72 -29.83
CA VAL A 385 8.48 24.03 -28.55
C VAL A 385 7.15 23.32 -28.29
N VAL A 386 7.22 22.00 -28.18
CA VAL A 386 6.09 21.21 -27.68
C VAL A 386 6.04 21.52 -26.18
N GLY A 387 5.10 22.40 -25.80
CA GLY A 387 4.83 22.68 -24.40
C GLY A 387 4.66 21.38 -23.60
N PRO A 388 4.83 21.41 -22.27
CA PRO A 388 4.30 20.31 -21.48
C PRO A 388 2.87 20.14 -21.98
N VAL A 389 2.56 18.93 -22.43
CA VAL A 389 1.17 18.55 -22.58
C VAL A 389 0.67 18.65 -21.15
N SER A 390 0.17 19.84 -20.75
CA SER A 390 -0.92 19.93 -19.79
C SER A 390 -1.83 18.80 -20.19
N GLY A 391 -2.06 17.84 -19.29
CA GLY A 391 -2.75 16.59 -19.57
C GLY A 391 -4.20 16.81 -20.00
N ALA A 392 -4.40 17.51 -21.10
CA ALA A 392 -5.63 18.10 -21.59
C ALA A 392 -5.84 17.80 -23.09
N GLU A 393 -4.88 17.17 -23.78
CA GLU A 393 -5.10 16.70 -25.17
C GLU A 393 -4.55 15.30 -25.46
N PHE A 394 -4.37 14.49 -24.42
CA PHE A 394 -4.89 13.14 -24.52
C PHE A 394 -6.28 13.22 -23.93
N GLU A 395 -7.32 13.13 -24.77
CA GLU A 395 -8.57 12.54 -24.34
C GLU A 395 -8.28 11.07 -23.94
N GLU A 396 -7.60 10.87 -22.80
CA GLU A 396 -8.11 9.87 -21.89
C GLU A 396 -9.45 10.45 -21.43
N PRO A 397 -10.58 9.80 -21.75
CA PRO A 397 -11.87 10.31 -21.34
C PRO A 397 -11.82 10.47 -19.83
N ALA A 398 -11.94 11.74 -19.39
CA ALA A 398 -12.25 12.12 -18.03
C ALA A 398 -13.57 11.43 -17.64
N SER A 399 -13.48 10.18 -17.20
CA SER A 399 -14.61 9.32 -16.80
C SER A 399 -14.35 8.67 -15.44
N ALA A 400 -13.63 9.41 -14.59
CA ALA A 400 -13.60 9.16 -13.17
C ALA A 400 -13.70 10.51 -12.46
N ARG A 401 -14.95 10.99 -12.31
CA ARG A 401 -15.49 11.92 -11.28
C ARG A 401 -16.45 13.01 -11.78
N SER A 402 -17.13 12.80 -12.89
CA SER A 402 -18.56 13.14 -12.93
C SER A 402 -19.32 11.87 -13.29
N VAL A 403 -20.37 11.56 -12.54
CA VAL A 403 -21.30 10.50 -12.94
C VAL A 403 -22.09 11.09 -14.10
N SER A 404 -21.58 10.90 -15.33
CA SER A 404 -22.38 11.16 -16.53
C SER A 404 -23.65 10.33 -16.43
N SER A 405 -24.80 10.85 -16.88
CA SER A 405 -26.07 10.10 -16.87
C SER A 405 -25.93 8.73 -17.53
N LEU A 406 -26.82 7.79 -17.19
CA LEU A 406 -26.85 6.47 -17.81
C LEU A 406 -26.86 6.57 -19.35
N ASP A 407 -27.65 7.49 -19.91
CA ASP A 407 -27.73 7.72 -21.36
C ASP A 407 -26.38 8.12 -21.96
N ALA A 408 -25.64 9.02 -21.31
CA ALA A 408 -24.32 9.43 -21.77
C ALA A 408 -23.31 8.26 -21.71
N PHE A 409 -23.42 7.40 -20.70
CA PHE A 409 -22.60 6.19 -20.60
C PHE A 409 -22.92 5.19 -21.72
N ILE A 410 -24.21 4.93 -21.98
CA ILE A 410 -24.65 4.02 -23.03
C ILE A 410 -24.21 4.54 -24.40
N LEU A 411 -24.33 5.84 -24.65
CA LEU A 411 -23.98 6.46 -25.93
C LEU A 411 -22.45 6.45 -26.18
N ASP A 412 -21.63 6.63 -25.14
CA ASP A 412 -20.17 6.43 -25.24
C ASP A 412 -19.81 4.96 -25.52
N ALA A 413 -20.47 4.02 -24.84
CA ALA A 413 -20.25 2.59 -25.07
C ALA A 413 -20.63 2.17 -26.51
N GLN A 414 -21.76 2.67 -27.03
CA GLN A 414 -22.18 2.47 -28.43
C GLN A 414 -21.15 3.03 -29.43
N ARG A 415 -20.63 4.24 -29.20
CA ARG A 415 -19.61 4.86 -30.08
C ARG A 415 -18.30 4.06 -30.14
N ARG A 416 -17.92 3.40 -29.05
CA ARG A 416 -16.69 2.61 -28.96
C ARG A 416 -16.84 1.18 -29.48
N LEU A 417 -18.07 0.67 -29.55
CA LEU A 417 -18.36 -0.71 -29.95
C LEU A 417 -17.73 -1.10 -31.30
N PRO A 418 -17.76 -0.28 -32.38
CA PRO A 418 -17.14 -0.63 -33.67
C PRO A 418 -15.61 -0.74 -33.63
N PHE A 419 -14.96 -0.09 -32.65
CA PHE A 419 -13.51 -0.04 -32.51
C PHE A 419 -12.98 -1.02 -31.45
N ALA A 420 -13.87 -1.71 -30.75
CA ALA A 420 -13.51 -2.62 -29.67
C ALA A 420 -12.88 -3.91 -30.23
N LYS A 421 -11.61 -4.15 -29.89
CA LYS A 421 -10.90 -5.38 -30.27
C LYS A 421 -11.30 -6.60 -29.45
N SER A 422 -11.93 -6.41 -28.30
CA SER A 422 -12.30 -7.48 -27.38
C SER A 422 -13.74 -7.96 -27.64
N PRO A 423 -13.99 -9.27 -27.80
CA PRO A 423 -15.33 -9.82 -27.95
C PRO A 423 -16.19 -9.66 -26.68
N HIS A 424 -15.58 -9.31 -25.55
CA HIS A 424 -16.26 -9.14 -24.25
C HIS A 424 -16.56 -7.68 -23.89
N PHE A 425 -16.26 -6.73 -24.78
CA PHE A 425 -16.44 -5.31 -24.51
C PHE A 425 -17.86 -4.96 -24.03
N VAL A 426 -18.89 -5.47 -24.69
CA VAL A 426 -20.31 -5.22 -24.33
C VAL A 426 -20.62 -5.73 -22.92
N LYS A 427 -20.21 -6.96 -22.59
CA LYS A 427 -20.44 -7.57 -21.26
C LYS A 427 -19.75 -6.81 -20.14
N LEU A 428 -18.51 -6.37 -20.37
CA LEU A 428 -17.75 -5.59 -19.41
C LEU A 428 -18.35 -4.19 -19.18
N SER A 429 -18.77 -3.53 -20.26
CA SER A 429 -19.44 -2.23 -20.19
C SER A 429 -20.81 -2.33 -19.51
N ALA A 430 -21.56 -3.40 -19.75
CA ALA A 430 -22.84 -3.65 -19.09
C ALA A 430 -22.71 -3.96 -17.59
N SER A 431 -21.74 -4.80 -17.18
CA SER A 431 -21.45 -5.03 -15.76
C SER A 431 -21.01 -3.75 -15.05
N ARG A 432 -20.32 -2.85 -15.77
CA ARG A 432 -19.97 -1.53 -15.25
C ARG A 432 -21.20 -0.63 -15.12
N ALA A 433 -22.14 -0.67 -16.07
CA ALA A 433 -23.39 0.08 -16.00
C ALA A 433 -24.25 -0.37 -14.80
N GLU A 434 -24.34 -1.69 -14.55
CA GLU A 434 -25.04 -2.26 -13.40
C GLU A 434 -24.47 -1.76 -12.07
N LYS A 435 -23.14 -1.75 -11.93
CA LYS A 435 -22.48 -1.26 -10.71
C LYS A 435 -22.63 0.25 -10.49
N LEU A 436 -22.64 1.05 -11.56
CA LEU A 436 -22.63 2.51 -11.46
C LEU A 436 -24.04 3.12 -11.45
N TYR A 437 -25.00 2.51 -12.13
CA TYR A 437 -26.32 3.07 -12.37
C TYR A 437 -27.48 2.15 -11.92
N GLY A 438 -27.19 0.93 -11.47
CA GLY A 438 -28.21 0.01 -10.96
C GLY A 438 -29.11 -0.63 -12.02
N ILE A 439 -28.81 -0.46 -13.32
CA ILE A 439 -29.53 -1.11 -14.41
C ILE A 439 -29.08 -2.58 -14.55
N PRO A 440 -30.00 -3.56 -14.67
CA PRO A 440 -29.62 -4.96 -14.86
C PRO A 440 -28.66 -5.13 -16.05
N ALA A 441 -27.58 -5.92 -15.89
CA ALA A 441 -26.56 -6.05 -16.92
C ALA A 441 -27.13 -6.46 -18.28
N ARG A 442 -28.14 -7.35 -18.32
CA ARG A 442 -28.81 -7.76 -19.57
C ARG A 442 -29.49 -6.61 -20.30
N GLU A 443 -30.11 -5.70 -19.56
CA GLU A 443 -30.78 -4.52 -20.11
C GLU A 443 -29.74 -3.52 -20.64
N ALA A 444 -28.66 -3.30 -19.90
CA ALA A 444 -27.53 -2.49 -20.36
C ALA A 444 -26.86 -3.07 -21.61
N GLU A 445 -26.72 -4.39 -21.73
CA GLU A 445 -26.19 -5.03 -22.95
C GLU A 445 -27.07 -4.71 -24.18
N ARG A 446 -28.40 -4.82 -24.05
CA ARG A 446 -29.35 -4.47 -25.11
C ARG A 446 -29.22 -3.01 -25.54
N LEU A 447 -29.20 -2.10 -24.57
CA LEU A 447 -29.04 -0.67 -24.82
C LEU A 447 -27.70 -0.35 -25.51
N ILE A 448 -26.59 -0.95 -25.07
CA ILE A 448 -25.27 -0.77 -25.70
C ILE A 448 -25.23 -1.32 -27.14
N ARG A 449 -26.02 -2.35 -27.45
CA ARG A 449 -26.15 -2.89 -28.81
C ARG A 449 -27.06 -2.05 -29.71
N GLY A 450 -27.76 -1.06 -29.16
CA GLY A 450 -28.74 -0.27 -29.90
C GLY A 450 -30.04 -1.03 -30.18
N GLU A 451 -30.31 -2.09 -29.42
CA GLU A 451 -31.56 -2.84 -29.51
C GLU A 451 -32.65 -2.05 -28.78
N SER A 452 -33.47 -1.33 -29.53
CA SER A 452 -34.65 -0.67 -28.96
C SER A 452 -35.56 -1.71 -28.31
N ALA A 453 -36.22 -1.31 -27.22
CA ALA A 453 -37.31 -2.09 -26.65
C ALA A 453 -38.42 -2.19 -27.70
N LYS A 454 -38.36 -3.20 -28.57
CA LYS A 454 -39.60 -3.73 -29.15
C LYS A 454 -40.43 -4.12 -27.95
N ALA A 455 -41.59 -3.47 -27.80
CA ALA A 455 -42.60 -3.87 -26.85
C ALA A 455 -42.88 -5.36 -27.11
N GLU A 456 -42.34 -6.22 -26.27
CA GLU A 456 -42.85 -7.58 -26.16
C GLU A 456 -44.20 -7.42 -25.48
N ASP A 457 -45.26 -7.59 -26.27
CA ASP A 457 -46.61 -7.87 -25.77
C ASP A 457 -46.48 -9.06 -24.82
N VAL A 458 -46.53 -8.76 -23.52
CA VAL A 458 -46.67 -9.77 -22.47
C VAL A 458 -48.15 -10.14 -22.42
N ASP A 459 -48.52 -11.14 -23.21
CA ASP A 459 -49.74 -11.92 -23.00
C ASP A 459 -49.40 -13.24 -22.26
N HIS A 460 -50.41 -13.77 -21.55
CA HIS A 460 -50.44 -14.91 -20.63
C HIS A 460 -50.38 -14.55 -19.13
N THR A 461 -51.51 -14.30 -18.45
CA THR A 461 -52.61 -15.22 -18.08
C THR A 461 -52.18 -16.63 -17.63
N ALA A 462 -52.21 -16.85 -16.30
CA ALA A 462 -52.47 -18.09 -15.52
C ALA A 462 -51.67 -17.97 -14.21
N GLY A 463 -52.24 -17.85 -13.01
CA GLY A 463 -53.19 -18.78 -12.39
C GLY A 463 -52.90 -18.74 -10.88
N TRP A 464 -53.65 -17.93 -10.16
CA TRP A 464 -53.68 -17.97 -8.70
C TRP A 464 -54.30 -19.29 -8.24
N THR A 465 -53.55 -20.14 -7.55
CA THR A 465 -54.12 -21.17 -6.68
C THR A 465 -53.43 -21.12 -5.31
N ALA A 466 -54.27 -21.16 -4.28
CA ALA A 466 -53.97 -21.01 -2.87
C ALA A 466 -53.15 -22.19 -2.30
N PRO A 467 -52.49 -22.03 -1.14
CA PRO A 467 -51.64 -23.06 -0.54
C PRO A 467 -52.48 -24.06 0.29
N PRO A 468 -52.09 -25.35 0.37
CA PRO A 468 -52.62 -26.22 1.41
C PRO A 468 -51.75 -26.15 2.68
N ARG A 469 -52.46 -26.21 3.81
CA ARG A 469 -51.98 -26.29 5.18
C ARG A 469 -51.88 -27.77 5.63
N VAL A 470 -50.87 -28.04 6.47
CA VAL A 470 -50.84 -28.99 7.60
C VAL A 470 -50.68 -30.51 7.35
N GLY A 471 -49.78 -31.12 8.16
CA GLY A 471 -49.68 -32.55 8.53
C GLY A 471 -48.21 -33.00 8.55
N VAL A 472 -47.48 -33.02 9.68
CA VAL A 472 -47.43 -34.04 10.77
C VAL A 472 -47.28 -35.48 10.27
N PHE A 473 -46.25 -36.17 10.79
CA PHE A 473 -45.91 -37.63 10.90
C PHE A 473 -44.42 -37.80 10.52
N SER A 474 -43.47 -37.95 11.46
CA SER A 474 -43.13 -39.09 12.34
C SER A 474 -42.59 -40.33 11.63
N GLU A 475 -41.51 -40.85 12.23
CA GLU A 475 -40.97 -42.22 12.20
C GLU A 475 -40.09 -42.64 11.00
N VAL A 476 -38.79 -42.86 11.28
CA VAL A 476 -38.11 -44.12 11.67
C VAL A 476 -37.71 -44.93 10.44
N PHE A 477 -36.40 -45.14 10.23
CA PHE A 477 -35.87 -46.43 9.78
C PHE A 477 -34.40 -46.58 10.17
N GLU A 478 -34.18 -47.48 11.13
CA GLU A 478 -32.94 -48.24 11.32
C GLU A 478 -32.72 -49.20 10.14
N ASN A 479 -31.46 -49.40 9.73
CA ASN A 479 -30.80 -50.72 9.57
C ASN A 479 -29.43 -50.48 8.92
N SER A 480 -28.31 -50.69 9.62
CA SER A 480 -27.65 -51.98 9.93
C SER A 480 -27.26 -52.84 8.70
N ARG A 481 -25.93 -53.03 8.60
CA ARG A 481 -25.14 -54.12 7.98
C ARG A 481 -24.88 -54.11 6.47
N ARG A 482 -23.63 -53.79 6.13
CA ARG A 482 -22.65 -54.80 5.68
C ARG A 482 -21.27 -54.50 6.27
#